data_AF-A0A8S1LRJ3-F1
#
_entry.id   AF-A0A8S1LRJ3-F1
#
_cell.length_a   1.000
_cell.length_b   1.000
_cell.length_c   1.000
_cell.angle_alpha   90.00
_cell.angle_beta   90.00
_cell.angle_gamma   90.00
#
_symmetry.space_group_name_H-M   'P 1'
#
loop_
_entity.id
_entity.type
_entity.pdbx_description
1 polymer ?
#
loop_
_entity_poly.entity_id
_entity_poly.type
_entity_poly.pdbx_seq_one_letter_code
_entity_poly.pdbx_strand_id
1 'polypeptide(L)'
;MKPFSTTNGTQSIPTDKIDSYISYMSQVYNVQQYMLIHAQNQIMQAQLLKLQNVSQNQNGTLQQKTIKLLEQIQQSASQISIKDFLQSIKMPILVKYIANIMIYLMKQCVSDSEELIMSYIRDPNSIVIDKKQWTLICDIVNKKLVYLGTKDILCTNDSQIGIISQSLLFSNIISEVIFKKLHITQDNTQQIVLRTLNDLLSDDNRSAEFLYQFMCQTESQVLTVDQCIQSFQKMFQKMGQYFHQSNLIEQIIENQKQFNTNGNFECYAEKYLKIIKIYQNNDQKLISEQLIKGLFGESKQIDCKEFIFNSNRLENKLKSILFVFVELVRIENQIIQIVIENKISEEPQKNPLEYYAKLIEKIKNKCKSKEDEYCNCKRCQCVKRNRDSARESQKRKREALEKIGPLQKECEKIEKKVQFLEFQNTKLKSVLFEALKNPVIESIIKNDYSNTLSNFNIISNQSQDSQQSQSYQINQMEQDQSL
;
A
#
# COMPACT_ATOMS: atom_id res chain seq x y z
N MET A 1 35.34 88.16 -0.74
CA MET A 1 34.08 88.91 -0.98
C MET A 1 34.33 90.36 -0.59
N LYS A 2 34.21 91.30 -1.54
CA LYS A 2 34.23 92.75 -1.27
C LYS A 2 32.85 93.16 -0.75
N PRO A 3 32.74 94.16 0.14
CA PRO A 3 31.45 94.57 0.68
C PRO A 3 30.67 95.38 -0.37
N PHE A 4 29.37 95.11 -0.48
CA PHE A 4 28.45 95.86 -1.32
C PHE A 4 28.26 97.27 -0.75
N SER A 5 28.48 98.27 -1.60
CA SER A 5 28.05 99.65 -1.40
C SER A 5 26.55 99.77 -1.66
N THR A 6 25.86 100.47 -0.76
CA THR A 6 24.43 100.78 -0.83
C THR A 6 24.19 101.92 -1.81
N THR A 7 23.57 101.62 -2.96
CA THR A 7 22.94 102.64 -3.81
C THR A 7 21.45 102.67 -3.53
N ASN A 8 21.02 103.75 -2.85
CA ASN A 8 19.63 104.18 -2.81
C ASN A 8 19.17 104.57 -4.22
N GLY A 9 18.20 103.82 -4.75
CA GLY A 9 17.52 104.14 -5.99
C GLY A 9 16.21 103.37 -6.04
N THR A 10 15.11 104.05 -5.78
CA THR A 10 13.74 103.59 -6.02
C THR A 10 13.52 103.40 -7.53
N GLN A 11 14.01 102.29 -8.06
CA GLN A 11 13.55 101.74 -9.33
C GLN A 11 12.47 100.72 -9.01
N SER A 12 11.23 101.00 -9.43
CA SER A 12 10.17 100.00 -9.44
C SER A 12 10.65 98.82 -10.28
N ILE A 13 10.91 97.69 -9.64
CA ILE A 13 11.29 96.45 -10.32
C ILE A 13 10.12 96.12 -11.25
N PRO A 14 10.35 95.96 -12.57
CA PRO A 14 9.30 95.57 -13.50
C PRO A 14 8.64 94.29 -13.01
N THR A 15 7.32 94.25 -12.90
CA THR A 15 6.53 93.10 -12.42
C THR A 15 6.92 91.81 -13.15
N ASP A 16 7.23 91.91 -14.45
CA ASP A 16 7.70 90.78 -15.27
C ASP A 16 9.01 90.14 -14.77
N LYS A 17 9.90 90.92 -14.15
CA LYS A 17 11.14 90.41 -13.52
C LYS A 17 10.87 89.77 -12.17
N ILE A 18 9.84 90.22 -11.45
CA ILE A 18 9.41 89.63 -10.18
C ILE A 18 8.75 88.27 -10.45
N ASP A 19 7.85 88.21 -11.43
CA ASP A 19 7.15 86.98 -11.81
C ASP A 19 8.10 85.93 -12.40
N SER A 20 9.08 86.35 -13.21
CA SER A 20 10.15 85.47 -13.68
C SER A 20 11.02 84.93 -12.54
N TYR A 21 11.30 85.73 -11.51
CA TYR A 21 12.07 85.29 -10.35
C TYR A 21 11.27 84.33 -9.46
N ILE A 22 9.98 84.61 -9.23
CA ILE A 22 9.07 83.71 -8.50
C ILE A 22 8.94 82.37 -9.22
N SER A 23 8.77 82.38 -10.55
CA SER A 23 8.72 81.18 -11.37
C SER A 23 10.02 80.36 -11.29
N TYR A 24 11.18 81.02 -11.38
CA TYR A 24 12.48 80.38 -11.22
C TYR A 24 12.66 79.78 -9.82
N MET A 25 12.33 80.52 -8.76
CA MET A 25 12.43 80.02 -7.38
C MET A 25 11.46 78.86 -7.11
N SER A 26 10.28 78.88 -7.71
CA SER A 26 9.32 77.76 -7.66
C SER A 26 9.87 76.52 -8.36
N GLN A 27 10.51 76.66 -9.52
CA GLN A 27 11.19 75.56 -10.21
C GLN A 27 12.35 75.01 -9.39
N VAL A 28 13.20 75.88 -8.82
CA VAL A 28 14.30 75.46 -7.94
C VAL A 28 13.77 74.70 -6.72
N TYR A 29 12.70 75.19 -6.09
CA TYR A 29 12.07 74.52 -4.96
C TYR A 29 11.50 73.15 -5.34
N ASN A 30 10.84 73.03 -6.49
CA ASN A 30 10.31 71.76 -7.00
C ASN A 30 11.44 70.76 -7.31
N VAL A 31 12.55 71.22 -7.89
CA VAL A 31 13.73 70.36 -8.14
C VAL A 31 14.37 69.92 -6.83
N GLN A 32 14.49 70.81 -5.85
CA GLN A 32 15.01 70.46 -4.51
C GLN A 32 14.12 69.43 -3.80
N GLN A 33 12.79 69.59 -3.85
CA GLN A 33 11.84 68.62 -3.31
C GLN A 33 11.96 67.26 -4.01
N TYR A 34 12.04 67.24 -5.34
CA TYR A 34 12.23 66.01 -6.11
C TYR A 34 13.54 65.29 -5.73
N MET A 35 14.65 66.03 -5.61
CA MET A 35 15.93 65.46 -5.18
C MET A 35 15.87 64.90 -3.75
N LEU A 36 15.14 65.56 -2.84
CA LEU A 36 15.01 65.12 -1.46
C LEU A 36 14.20 63.81 -1.36
N ILE A 37 13.08 63.72 -2.10
CA ILE A 37 12.27 62.49 -2.20
C ILE A 37 13.09 61.35 -2.81
N HIS A 38 13.86 61.64 -3.86
CA HIS A 38 14.72 60.64 -4.50
C HIS A 38 15.81 60.13 -3.54
N ALA A 39 16.46 61.02 -2.79
CA ALA A 39 17.45 60.65 -1.78
C ALA A 39 16.85 59.80 -0.65
N GLN A 40 15.65 60.15 -0.16
CA GLN A 40 14.93 59.34 0.83
C GLN A 40 14.60 57.93 0.31
N ASN A 41 14.13 57.83 -0.93
CA ASN A 41 13.84 56.53 -1.55
C ASN A 41 15.10 55.67 -1.70
N GLN A 42 16.24 56.27 -2.08
CA GLN A 42 17.53 55.56 -2.16
C GLN A 42 18.02 55.09 -0.79
N ILE A 43 17.90 55.91 0.26
CA ILE A 43 18.26 55.53 1.62
C ILE A 43 17.38 54.39 2.13
N MET A 44 16.07 54.47 1.88
CA MET A 44 15.12 53.42 2.26
C MET A 44 15.43 52.10 1.54
N GLN A 45 15.71 52.14 0.24
CA GLN A 45 16.13 50.95 -0.52
C GLN A 45 17.45 50.36 0.00
N ALA A 46 18.43 51.21 0.30
CA ALA A 46 19.71 50.77 0.87
C ALA A 46 19.56 50.16 2.27
N GLN A 47 18.65 50.69 3.10
CA GLN A 47 18.32 50.14 4.41
C GLN A 47 17.59 48.79 4.29
N LEU A 48 16.65 48.66 3.35
CA LEU A 48 15.97 47.39 3.05
C LEU A 48 16.96 46.30 2.61
N LEU A 49 17.90 46.64 1.71
CA LEU A 49 18.96 45.73 1.27
C LEU A 49 19.88 45.30 2.42
N LYS A 50 20.24 46.24 3.33
CA LYS A 50 21.03 45.91 4.53
C LYS A 50 20.29 44.95 5.46
N LEU A 51 19.00 45.18 5.71
CA LEU A 51 18.18 44.30 6.55
C LEU A 51 18.05 42.89 5.94
N GLN A 52 17.86 42.80 4.62
CA GLN A 52 17.82 41.53 3.90
C GLN A 52 19.14 40.75 4.05
N ASN A 53 20.29 41.40 3.84
CA ASN A 53 21.60 40.74 3.95
C ASN A 53 21.92 40.25 5.37
N VAL A 54 21.50 40.99 6.41
CA VAL A 54 21.69 40.57 7.81
C VAL A 54 20.86 39.33 8.13
N SER A 55 19.59 39.30 7.69
CA SER A 55 18.71 38.14 7.90
C SER A 55 19.21 36.88 7.19
N GLN A 56 19.77 37.00 5.98
CA GLN A 56 20.31 35.86 5.23
C GLN A 56 21.53 35.24 5.90
N ASN A 57 22.46 36.07 6.40
CA ASN A 57 23.65 35.59 7.12
C ASN A 57 23.32 34.92 8.47
N GLN A 58 22.32 35.45 9.20
CA GLN A 58 21.84 34.83 10.43
C GLN A 58 21.19 33.47 10.16
N ASN A 59 20.38 33.36 9.10
CA ASN A 59 19.73 32.11 8.72
C ASN A 59 20.74 31.03 8.31
N GLY A 60 21.75 31.38 7.50
CA GLY A 60 22.81 30.43 7.11
C GLY A 60 23.64 29.92 8.30
N THR A 61 23.95 30.80 9.26
CA THR A 61 24.66 30.41 10.50
C THR A 61 23.80 29.50 11.38
N LEU A 62 22.51 29.80 11.51
CA LEU A 62 21.56 28.99 12.26
C LEU A 62 21.43 27.58 11.65
N GLN A 63 21.28 27.48 10.32
CA GLN A 63 21.19 26.21 9.60
C GLN A 63 22.43 25.32 9.82
N GLN A 64 23.64 25.89 9.80
CA GLN A 64 24.87 25.15 10.08
C GLN A 64 24.95 24.63 11.52
N LYS A 65 24.51 25.42 12.50
CA LYS A 65 24.43 24.98 13.90
C LYS A 65 23.41 23.86 14.07
N THR A 66 22.26 23.96 13.40
CA THR A 66 21.23 22.92 13.38
C THR A 66 21.77 21.61 12.82
N ILE A 67 22.57 21.63 11.75
CA ILE A 67 23.24 20.43 11.20
C ILE A 67 24.16 19.80 12.26
N LYS A 68 25.00 20.59 12.92
CA LYS A 68 25.92 20.06 13.95
C LYS A 68 25.16 19.40 15.10
N LEU A 69 24.04 19.99 15.53
CA LEU A 69 23.22 19.42 16.59
C LEU A 69 22.55 18.11 16.15
N LEU A 70 22.05 18.05 14.91
CA LEU A 70 21.51 16.82 14.31
C LEU A 70 22.58 15.71 14.28
N GLU A 71 23.80 16.02 13.83
CA GLU A 71 24.92 15.08 13.82
C GLU A 71 25.28 14.60 15.23
N GLN A 72 25.27 15.49 16.23
CA GLN A 72 25.50 15.13 17.63
C GLN A 72 24.45 14.15 18.13
N ILE A 73 23.15 14.45 17.95
CA ILE A 73 22.04 13.58 18.34
C ILE A 73 22.18 12.20 17.69
N GLN A 74 22.51 12.17 16.40
CA GLN A 74 22.67 10.92 15.64
C GLN A 74 23.86 10.08 16.15
N GLN A 75 25.00 10.73 16.46
CA GLN A 75 26.23 10.07 16.92
C GLN A 75 26.13 9.59 18.37
N SER A 76 25.55 10.41 19.24
CA SER A 76 25.37 10.07 20.66
C SER A 76 24.20 9.12 20.90
N ALA A 77 23.36 8.88 19.88
CA ALA A 77 22.09 8.15 19.98
C ALA A 77 21.20 8.68 21.12
N SER A 78 21.27 9.99 21.40
CA SER A 78 20.50 10.61 22.47
C SER A 78 19.06 10.80 22.06
N GLN A 79 18.12 10.41 22.91
CA GLN A 79 16.71 10.68 22.71
C GLN A 79 16.37 12.12 23.11
N ILE A 80 15.58 12.81 22.30
CA ILE A 80 15.18 14.21 22.53
C ILE A 80 13.66 14.37 22.67
N SER A 81 13.24 15.09 23.72
CA SER A 81 11.85 15.49 23.94
C SER A 81 11.55 16.80 23.24
N ILE A 82 10.53 16.81 22.39
CA ILE A 82 10.08 17.98 21.68
C ILE A 82 8.69 18.38 22.17
N LYS A 83 8.51 19.68 22.44
CA LYS A 83 7.20 20.25 22.74
C LYS A 83 6.46 20.52 21.43
N ASP A 84 5.13 20.37 21.42
CA ASP A 84 4.34 20.80 20.27
C ASP A 84 4.24 22.34 20.25
N PHE A 85 5.01 22.99 19.39
CA PHE A 85 5.01 24.45 19.22
C PHE A 85 3.90 24.94 18.30
N LEU A 86 3.24 24.04 17.55
CA LEU A 86 2.30 24.37 16.47
C LEU A 86 0.89 23.83 16.77
N GLN A 87 0.47 23.82 18.03
CA GLN A 87 -0.78 23.22 18.49
C GLN A 87 -2.02 23.73 17.73
N SER A 88 -2.09 25.03 17.44
CA SER A 88 -3.26 25.69 16.82
C SER A 88 -3.24 25.70 15.28
N ILE A 89 -2.16 25.22 14.64
CA ILE A 89 -2.01 25.32 13.19
C ILE A 89 -2.51 24.05 12.53
N LYS A 90 -3.45 24.19 11.59
CA LYS A 90 -3.97 23.09 10.79
C LYS A 90 -2.95 22.71 9.71
N MET A 91 -2.30 21.57 9.89
CA MET A 91 -1.26 21.05 9.00
C MET A 91 -1.22 19.50 9.10
N PRO A 92 -0.87 18.77 8.02
CA PRO A 92 -0.69 17.33 8.06
C PRO A 92 0.30 16.93 9.16
N ILE A 93 -0.04 15.88 9.91
CA ILE A 93 0.66 15.53 11.15
C ILE A 93 2.15 15.27 10.93
N LEU A 94 2.54 14.66 9.81
CA LEU A 94 3.95 14.40 9.51
C LEU A 94 4.72 15.69 9.20
N VAL A 95 4.09 16.66 8.53
CA VAL A 95 4.70 17.98 8.29
C VAL A 95 4.83 18.73 9.61
N LYS A 96 3.79 18.70 10.45
CA LYS A 96 3.81 19.28 11.80
C LYS A 96 4.91 18.68 12.67
N TYR A 97 5.13 17.37 12.55
CA TYR A 97 6.19 16.66 13.24
C TYR A 97 7.58 17.18 12.84
N ILE A 98 7.85 17.27 11.53
CA ILE A 98 9.11 17.80 10.99
C ILE A 98 9.32 19.27 11.38
N ALA A 99 8.27 20.09 11.31
CA ALA A 99 8.33 21.50 11.70
C ALA A 99 8.70 21.67 13.17
N ASN A 100 8.08 20.88 14.06
CA ASN A 100 8.39 20.89 15.49
C ASN A 100 9.85 20.45 15.76
N ILE A 101 10.39 19.47 15.01
CA ILE A 101 11.81 19.11 15.06
C ILE A 101 12.69 20.32 14.70
N MET A 102 12.42 20.97 13.57
CA MET A 102 13.21 22.10 13.12
C MET A 102 13.17 23.28 14.10
N ILE A 103 11.98 23.63 14.60
CA ILE A 103 11.80 24.70 15.58
C ILE A 103 12.54 24.38 16.88
N TYR A 104 12.47 23.14 17.36
CA TYR A 104 13.22 22.70 18.53
C TYR A 104 14.72 22.87 18.33
N LEU A 105 15.27 22.37 17.23
CA LEU A 105 16.70 22.44 16.95
C LEU A 105 17.18 23.89 16.83
N MET A 106 16.40 24.74 16.14
CA MET A 106 16.70 26.17 16.02
C MET A 106 16.72 26.86 17.39
N LYS A 107 15.78 26.52 18.29
CA LYS A 107 15.77 27.02 19.69
C LYS A 107 16.99 26.57 20.50
N GLN A 108 17.51 25.37 20.28
CA GLN A 108 18.71 24.90 20.98
C GLN A 108 20.00 25.58 20.47
N CYS A 109 19.99 26.12 19.24
CA CYS A 109 21.19 26.65 18.61
C CYS A 109 21.53 28.11 18.97
N VAL A 110 20.59 28.94 19.44
CA VAL A 110 20.84 30.38 19.77
C VAL A 110 19.80 30.96 20.74
N SER A 111 20.22 31.89 21.61
CA SER A 111 19.37 32.78 22.44
C SER A 111 18.86 34.04 21.72
N ASP A 112 19.60 34.54 20.71
CA ASP A 112 19.39 35.87 20.10
C ASP A 112 18.63 35.84 18.76
N SER A 113 18.04 34.70 18.39
CA SER A 113 17.28 34.52 17.13
C SER A 113 15.78 34.32 17.37
N GLU A 114 15.27 34.81 18.49
CA GLU A 114 13.89 34.59 18.93
C GLU A 114 12.87 35.12 17.90
N GLU A 115 13.15 36.25 17.24
CA GLU A 115 12.25 36.83 16.23
C GLU A 115 12.10 35.95 14.99
N LEU A 116 13.20 35.35 14.50
CA LEU A 116 13.19 34.40 13.38
C LEU A 116 12.47 33.09 13.75
N ILE A 117 12.69 32.59 14.97
CA ILE A 117 12.00 31.39 15.47
C ILE A 117 10.50 31.66 15.60
N MET A 118 10.13 32.84 16.11
CA MET A 118 8.73 33.26 16.20
C MET A 118 8.10 33.46 14.82
N SER A 119 8.85 33.92 13.81
CA SER A 119 8.33 33.96 12.43
C SER A 119 8.05 32.57 11.88
N TYR A 120 8.91 31.58 12.13
CA TYR A 120 8.66 30.18 11.73
C TYR A 120 7.52 29.52 12.51
N ILE A 121 7.29 29.91 13.76
CA ILE A 121 6.12 29.45 14.53
C ILE A 121 4.83 30.05 13.93
N ARG A 122 4.85 31.32 13.50
CA ARG A 122 3.69 31.97 12.87
C ARG A 122 3.41 31.43 11.46
N ASP A 123 4.45 31.17 10.68
CA ASP A 123 4.36 30.60 9.33
C ASP A 123 5.35 29.44 9.13
N PRO A 124 4.99 28.21 9.57
CA PRO A 124 5.87 27.05 9.44
C PRO A 124 6.13 26.65 7.98
N ASN A 125 5.28 27.06 7.03
CA ASN A 125 5.47 26.76 5.61
C ASN A 125 6.72 27.42 5.02
N SER A 126 7.20 28.49 5.65
CA SER A 126 8.42 29.21 5.27
C SER A 126 9.72 28.50 5.69
N ILE A 127 9.64 27.44 6.50
CA ILE A 127 10.83 26.68 6.92
C ILE A 127 11.48 26.02 5.69
N VAL A 128 12.80 26.18 5.61
CA VAL A 128 13.62 25.62 4.54
C VAL A 128 14.58 24.59 5.11
N ILE A 129 14.62 23.40 4.51
CA ILE A 129 15.41 22.25 4.97
C ILE A 129 16.33 21.79 3.84
N ASP A 130 17.65 21.82 4.06
CA ASP A 130 18.61 21.33 3.07
C ASP A 130 18.72 19.78 3.05
N LYS A 131 19.51 19.26 2.10
CA LYS A 131 19.73 17.81 1.93
C LYS A 131 20.26 17.11 3.15
N LYS A 132 21.26 17.72 3.76
CA LYS A 132 21.95 17.14 4.87
C LYS A 132 21.01 17.11 6.08
N GLN A 133 20.30 18.21 6.32
CA GLN A 133 19.28 18.31 7.35
C GLN A 133 18.17 17.27 7.15
N TRP A 134 17.60 17.17 5.94
CA TRP A 134 16.55 16.19 5.67
C TRP A 134 17.00 14.75 5.89
N THR A 135 18.19 14.40 5.41
CA THR A 135 18.77 13.06 5.59
C THR A 135 18.94 12.74 7.07
N LEU A 136 19.50 13.68 7.84
CA LEU A 136 19.70 13.53 9.28
C LEU A 136 18.36 13.44 10.04
N ILE A 137 17.35 14.23 9.67
CA ILE A 137 16.00 14.15 10.26
C ILE A 137 15.40 12.77 10.01
N CYS A 138 15.44 12.27 8.77
CA CYS A 138 14.94 10.95 8.44
C CYS A 138 15.66 9.86 9.25
N ASP A 139 16.99 9.94 9.37
CA ASP A 139 17.78 8.97 10.14
C ASP A 139 17.44 8.98 11.63
N ILE A 140 17.31 10.16 12.24
CA ILE A 140 16.98 10.30 13.66
C ILE A 140 15.56 9.79 13.93
N VAL A 141 14.61 10.06 13.04
CA VAL A 141 13.23 9.56 13.14
C VAL A 141 13.19 8.03 12.96
N ASN A 142 13.88 7.48 11.97
CA ASN A 142 13.99 6.04 11.74
C ASN A 142 14.66 5.30 12.92
N LYS A 143 15.61 5.95 13.59
CA LYS A 143 16.24 5.46 14.83
C LYS A 143 15.38 5.71 16.08
N LYS A 144 14.20 6.33 15.95
CA LYS A 144 13.26 6.62 17.05
C LYS A 144 13.88 7.48 18.16
N LEU A 145 14.68 8.47 17.76
CA LEU A 145 15.39 9.34 18.70
C LEU A 145 14.62 10.62 19.08
N VAL A 146 13.42 10.84 18.54
CA VAL A 146 12.59 12.03 18.82
C VAL A 146 11.22 11.63 19.37
N TYR A 147 10.76 12.27 20.44
CA TYR A 147 9.43 12.07 20.99
C TYR A 147 8.71 13.40 21.24
N LEU A 148 7.40 13.45 20.96
CA LEU A 148 6.55 14.62 21.24
C LEU A 148 5.92 14.47 22.63
N GLY A 149 6.32 15.27 23.61
CA GLY A 149 5.76 15.25 24.97
C GLY A 149 6.48 14.35 25.98
N THR A 150 5.85 14.06 27.12
CA THR A 150 6.51 13.57 28.36
C THR A 150 6.20 12.13 28.77
N LYS A 151 5.62 11.26 27.92
CA LYS A 151 5.10 9.95 28.40
C LYS A 151 5.62 8.67 27.74
N ASP A 152 6.39 8.71 26.66
CA ASP A 152 6.90 7.48 26.05
C ASP A 152 8.27 7.11 26.62
N ILE A 153 8.28 6.48 27.81
CA ILE A 153 9.50 5.97 28.47
C ILE A 153 10.11 4.78 27.68
N LEU A 154 9.33 4.12 26.82
CA LEU A 154 9.74 3.00 25.98
C LEU A 154 9.28 3.21 24.53
N CYS A 155 10.24 3.39 23.61
CA CYS A 155 10.00 3.54 22.17
C CYS A 155 9.70 2.18 21.50
N THR A 156 8.54 1.59 21.81
CA THR A 156 8.07 0.37 21.14
C THR A 156 7.54 0.69 19.72
N ASN A 157 7.30 -0.33 18.89
CA ASN A 157 6.68 -0.12 17.57
C ASN A 157 5.27 0.48 17.65
N ASP A 158 4.61 0.30 18.78
CA ASP A 158 3.23 0.74 19.02
C ASP A 158 3.16 2.14 19.66
N SER A 159 4.30 2.71 20.06
CA SER A 159 4.40 4.10 20.53
C SER A 159 4.16 5.09 19.37
N GLN A 160 3.84 6.36 19.69
CA GLN A 160 3.62 7.38 18.66
C GLN A 160 4.85 7.53 17.75
N ILE A 161 6.06 7.52 18.34
CA ILE A 161 7.31 7.54 17.57
C ILE A 161 7.52 6.24 16.77
N GLY A 162 7.15 5.08 17.33
CA GLY A 162 7.18 3.81 16.63
C GLY A 162 6.37 3.83 15.35
N ILE A 163 5.15 4.37 15.39
CA ILE A 163 4.25 4.52 14.25
C ILE A 163 4.77 5.54 13.24
N ILE A 164 5.18 6.74 13.71
CA ILE A 164 5.72 7.79 12.83
C ILE A 164 6.98 7.30 12.08
N SER A 165 7.89 6.62 12.78
CA SER A 165 9.14 6.09 12.20
C SER A 165 8.93 5.06 11.10
N GLN A 166 7.76 4.42 11.06
CA GLN A 166 7.41 3.43 10.04
C GLN A 166 6.70 4.04 8.83
N SER A 167 6.42 5.35 8.85
CA SER A 167 5.79 6.01 7.71
C SER A 167 6.67 5.90 6.47
N LEU A 168 6.01 5.63 5.34
CA LEU A 168 6.56 5.72 4.01
C LEU A 168 7.34 7.02 3.78
N LEU A 169 6.92 8.14 4.38
CA LEU A 169 7.61 9.43 4.27
C LEU A 169 9.09 9.35 4.64
N PHE A 170 9.43 8.59 5.69
CA PHE A 170 10.80 8.45 6.21
C PHE A 170 11.53 7.22 5.67
N SER A 171 10.83 6.37 4.89
CA SER A 171 11.47 5.24 4.22
C SER A 171 12.55 5.72 3.25
N ASN A 172 13.71 5.05 3.20
CA ASN A 172 14.83 5.40 2.31
C ASN A 172 14.42 5.54 0.83
N ILE A 173 13.34 4.87 0.42
CA ILE A 173 12.84 4.91 -0.96
C ILE A 173 12.16 6.24 -1.24
N ILE A 174 11.32 6.72 -0.33
CA ILE A 174 10.48 7.91 -0.57
C ILE A 174 11.16 9.16 -0.02
N SER A 175 11.92 9.07 1.07
CA SER A 175 12.65 10.21 1.64
C SER A 175 13.65 10.79 0.64
N GLU A 176 14.41 9.94 -0.06
CA GLU A 176 15.30 10.37 -1.13
C GLU A 176 14.55 10.98 -2.31
N VAL A 177 13.38 10.44 -2.64
CA VAL A 177 12.54 10.89 -3.77
C VAL A 177 11.96 12.27 -3.49
N ILE A 178 11.42 12.48 -2.30
CA ILE A 178 10.89 13.76 -1.82
C ILE A 178 12.02 14.79 -1.79
N PHE A 179 13.19 14.40 -1.27
CA PHE A 179 14.35 15.28 -1.24
C PHE A 179 14.86 15.67 -2.64
N LYS A 180 15.00 14.69 -3.53
CA LYS A 180 15.45 14.93 -4.92
C LYS A 180 14.52 15.87 -5.69
N LYS A 181 13.29 16.16 -5.23
CA LYS A 181 12.24 16.79 -6.06
C LYS A 181 11.52 17.98 -5.45
N LEU A 182 11.54 18.15 -4.13
CA LEU A 182 11.04 19.36 -3.49
C LEU A 182 12.11 20.44 -3.34
N HIS A 183 13.34 20.16 -3.82
CA HIS A 183 14.41 21.12 -3.72
C HIS A 183 14.24 22.27 -4.72
N ILE A 184 14.27 23.51 -4.24
CA ILE A 184 14.58 24.66 -5.07
C ILE A 184 16.10 24.75 -5.11
N THR A 185 16.69 24.94 -6.29
CA THR A 185 18.11 25.29 -6.41
C THR A 185 18.24 26.79 -6.23
N GLN A 186 18.65 27.23 -5.05
CA GLN A 186 19.13 28.58 -4.78
C GLN A 186 20.61 28.49 -4.40
N ASP A 187 21.45 29.28 -5.08
CA ASP A 187 22.89 29.40 -4.81
C ASP A 187 23.62 28.04 -4.72
N ASN A 188 23.36 27.13 -5.66
CA ASN A 188 23.91 25.76 -5.74
C ASN A 188 23.56 24.83 -4.55
N THR A 189 22.62 25.20 -3.68
CA THR A 189 22.15 24.35 -2.58
C THR A 189 20.74 23.81 -2.84
N GLN A 190 20.54 22.51 -2.60
CA GLN A 190 19.24 21.85 -2.73
C GLN A 190 18.45 22.02 -1.43
N GLN A 191 17.29 22.66 -1.48
CA GLN A 191 16.50 23.03 -0.31
C GLN A 191 15.00 22.72 -0.45
N ILE A 192 14.42 21.94 0.47
CA ILE A 192 12.97 21.71 0.58
C ILE A 192 12.33 22.87 1.32
N VAL A 193 11.34 23.52 0.69
CA VAL A 193 10.42 24.41 1.40
C VAL A 193 9.28 23.59 1.99
N LEU A 194 9.04 23.73 3.30
CA LEU A 194 8.06 22.92 4.03
C LEU A 194 6.64 23.07 3.45
N ARG A 195 6.31 24.23 2.87
CA ARG A 195 5.09 24.44 2.08
C ARG A 195 4.84 23.33 1.05
N THR A 196 5.87 22.88 0.34
CA THR A 196 5.67 21.90 -0.73
C THR A 196 5.38 20.51 -0.19
N LEU A 197 5.92 20.18 0.99
CA LEU A 197 5.55 18.96 1.71
C LEU A 197 4.12 19.06 2.26
N ASN A 198 3.74 20.25 2.75
CA ASN A 198 2.39 20.53 3.18
C ASN A 198 1.38 20.34 2.04
N ASP A 199 1.63 20.92 0.86
CA ASP A 199 0.79 20.78 -0.34
C ASP A 199 0.66 19.29 -0.76
N LEU A 200 1.75 18.52 -0.69
CA LEU A 200 1.74 17.10 -1.02
C LEU A 200 0.80 16.30 -0.11
N LEU A 201 0.80 16.58 1.19
CA LEU A 201 0.05 15.83 2.19
C LEU A 201 -1.36 16.37 2.48
N SER A 202 -1.68 17.60 2.06
CA SER A 202 -2.95 18.30 2.37
C SER A 202 -4.09 18.09 1.37
N ASP A 203 -3.97 17.15 0.44
CA ASP A 203 -4.96 16.88 -0.62
C ASP A 203 -5.07 17.97 -1.72
N ASP A 204 -4.04 18.81 -1.89
CA ASP A 204 -4.04 19.88 -2.90
C ASP A 204 -3.71 19.41 -4.33
N ASN A 205 -4.11 20.22 -5.32
CA ASN A 205 -4.04 20.00 -6.78
C ASN A 205 -2.62 19.83 -7.38
N ARG A 206 -1.56 19.79 -6.56
CA ARG A 206 -0.15 19.75 -7.02
C ARG A 206 0.41 18.34 -7.18
N SER A 207 -0.39 17.28 -6.97
CA SER A 207 0.04 15.89 -7.14
C SER A 207 0.62 15.60 -8.53
N ALA A 208 0.10 16.24 -9.57
CA ALA A 208 0.57 16.08 -10.94
C ALA A 208 1.95 16.71 -11.16
N GLU A 209 2.21 17.89 -10.60
CA GLU A 209 3.54 18.51 -10.61
C GLU A 209 4.55 17.64 -9.85
N PHE A 210 4.17 17.16 -8.66
CA PHE A 210 4.99 16.26 -7.87
C PHE A 210 5.32 14.97 -8.65
N LEU A 211 4.35 14.38 -9.33
CA LEU A 211 4.54 13.15 -10.08
C LEU A 211 5.29 13.36 -11.41
N TYR A 212 5.09 14.48 -12.09
CA TYR A 212 5.90 14.85 -13.25
C TYR A 212 7.36 14.92 -12.84
N GLN A 213 7.63 15.69 -11.78
CA GLN A 213 8.95 15.78 -11.20
C GLN A 213 9.41 14.40 -10.78
N PHE A 214 8.54 13.54 -10.20
CA PHE A 214 8.82 12.13 -9.84
C PHE A 214 9.46 11.34 -10.96
N MET A 215 8.97 11.51 -12.19
CA MET A 215 9.44 10.76 -13.34
C MET A 215 10.63 11.40 -14.05
N CYS A 216 10.86 12.70 -13.88
CA CYS A 216 12.01 13.39 -14.43
C CYS A 216 13.31 13.05 -13.68
N GLN A 217 14.42 12.97 -14.42
CA GLN A 217 15.77 12.96 -13.87
C GLN A 217 16.19 14.39 -13.49
N THR A 218 17.06 14.53 -12.49
CA THR A 218 17.36 15.76 -11.71
C THR A 218 17.80 16.99 -12.51
N GLU A 219 18.11 16.85 -13.80
CA GLU A 219 18.66 17.92 -14.65
C GLU A 219 17.83 18.17 -15.92
N SER A 220 16.79 17.36 -16.18
CA SER A 220 15.99 17.49 -17.40
C SER A 220 14.71 18.28 -17.13
N GLN A 221 14.50 19.35 -17.91
CA GLN A 221 13.22 20.07 -17.91
C GLN A 221 12.10 19.32 -18.65
N VAL A 222 12.45 18.25 -19.37
CA VAL A 222 11.53 17.48 -20.22
C VAL A 222 11.56 16.01 -19.81
N LEU A 223 10.39 15.38 -19.74
CA LEU A 223 10.24 13.95 -19.50
C LEU A 223 10.24 13.19 -20.83
N THR A 224 11.16 12.26 -21.02
CA THR A 224 11.17 11.37 -22.19
C THR A 224 10.39 10.08 -21.93
N VAL A 225 9.94 9.41 -23.00
CA VAL A 225 9.26 8.10 -22.91
C VAL A 225 10.11 7.09 -22.16
N ASP A 226 11.41 6.98 -22.48
CA ASP A 226 12.31 6.01 -21.85
C ASP A 226 12.48 6.26 -20.35
N GLN A 227 12.65 7.53 -19.95
CA GLN A 227 12.72 7.91 -18.54
C GLN A 227 11.41 7.57 -17.80
N CYS A 228 10.26 7.80 -18.44
CA CYS A 228 8.96 7.48 -17.86
C CYS A 228 8.77 5.97 -17.69
N ILE A 229 9.15 5.16 -18.69
CA ILE A 229 9.12 3.69 -18.62
C ILE A 229 9.99 3.19 -17.46
N GLN A 230 11.24 3.65 -17.37
CA GLN A 230 12.16 3.26 -16.28
C GLN A 230 11.61 3.66 -14.91
N SER A 231 11.01 4.84 -14.82
CA SER A 231 10.40 5.34 -13.58
C SER A 231 9.21 4.47 -13.18
N PHE A 232 8.33 4.12 -14.11
CA PHE A 232 7.21 3.21 -13.85
C PHE A 232 7.66 1.82 -13.44
N GLN A 233 8.69 1.24 -14.06
CA GLN A 233 9.22 -0.06 -13.66
C GLN A 233 9.72 -0.05 -12.21
N LYS A 234 10.51 0.97 -11.83
CA LYS A 234 10.97 1.15 -10.44
C LYS A 234 9.80 1.35 -9.49
N MET A 235 8.84 2.17 -9.88
CA MET A 235 7.61 2.46 -9.14
C MET A 235 6.82 1.17 -8.86
N PHE A 236 6.54 0.37 -9.88
CA PHE A 236 5.81 -0.91 -9.74
C PHE A 236 6.56 -1.94 -8.91
N GLN A 237 7.90 -2.01 -9.04
CA GLN A 237 8.74 -2.90 -8.23
C GLN A 237 8.65 -2.52 -6.74
N LYS A 238 8.77 -1.23 -6.41
CA LYS A 238 8.69 -0.73 -5.03
C LYS A 238 7.30 -0.90 -4.43
N MET A 239 6.23 -0.65 -5.20
CA MET A 239 4.86 -1.01 -4.76
C MET A 239 4.73 -2.50 -4.51
N GLY A 240 5.38 -3.32 -5.34
CA GLY A 240 5.40 -4.77 -5.14
C GLY A 240 5.98 -5.12 -3.79
N GLN A 241 7.13 -4.54 -3.44
CA GLN A 241 7.74 -4.73 -2.12
C GLN A 241 6.79 -4.28 -1.00
N TYR A 242 6.22 -3.08 -1.10
CA TYR A 242 5.32 -2.52 -0.09
C TYR A 242 4.05 -3.36 0.14
N PHE A 243 3.39 -3.81 -0.93
CA PHE A 243 2.14 -4.58 -0.82
C PHE A 243 2.36 -6.06 -0.47
N HIS A 244 3.55 -6.63 -0.68
CA HIS A 244 3.83 -8.03 -0.30
C HIS A 244 4.39 -8.16 1.11
N GLN A 245 4.94 -7.08 1.68
CA GLN A 245 5.35 -7.02 3.08
C GLN A 245 4.20 -6.52 3.96
N SER A 246 4.30 -6.74 5.28
CA SER A 246 3.43 -6.07 6.25
C SER A 246 3.83 -4.59 6.30
N ASN A 247 2.89 -3.69 6.00
CA ASN A 247 3.11 -2.25 6.02
C ASN A 247 2.33 -1.57 7.14
N LEU A 248 2.64 -0.30 7.39
CA LEU A 248 2.06 0.46 8.51
C LEU A 248 0.52 0.50 8.47
N ILE A 249 -0.08 0.68 7.28
CA ILE A 249 -1.54 0.70 7.14
C ILE A 249 -2.13 -0.65 7.56
N GLU A 250 -1.56 -1.76 7.08
CA GLU A 250 -2.00 -3.11 7.45
C GLU A 250 -1.82 -3.39 8.93
N GLN A 251 -0.67 -3.04 9.51
CA GLN A 251 -0.42 -3.23 10.94
C GLN A 251 -1.42 -2.46 11.80
N ILE A 252 -1.74 -1.21 11.43
CA ILE A 252 -2.73 -0.41 12.16
C ILE A 252 -4.12 -1.01 12.00
N ILE A 253 -4.51 -1.47 10.79
CA ILE A 253 -5.79 -2.13 10.54
C ILE A 253 -5.93 -3.43 11.36
N GLU A 254 -4.86 -4.22 11.46
CA GLU A 254 -4.84 -5.49 12.20
C GLU A 254 -4.83 -5.28 13.72
N ASN A 255 -4.12 -4.26 14.21
CA ASN A 255 -3.90 -3.99 15.63
C ASN A 255 -4.88 -2.96 16.25
N GLN A 256 -5.99 -2.63 15.57
CA GLN A 256 -6.96 -1.62 16.03
C GLN A 256 -7.57 -1.85 17.42
N LYS A 257 -7.50 -3.06 17.97
CA LYS A 257 -7.97 -3.34 19.34
C LYS A 257 -7.27 -2.48 20.40
N GLN A 258 -6.10 -1.91 20.07
CA GLN A 258 -5.30 -1.03 20.93
C GLN A 258 -5.66 0.46 20.80
N PHE A 259 -6.46 0.87 19.81
CA PHE A 259 -6.77 2.28 19.58
C PHE A 259 -8.24 2.55 19.86
N ASN A 260 -8.55 3.69 20.46
CA ASN A 260 -9.94 4.08 20.67
C ASN A 260 -10.62 4.30 19.30
N THR A 261 -11.76 3.66 19.06
CA THR A 261 -12.46 3.63 17.75
C THR A 261 -13.07 4.96 17.29
N ASN A 262 -12.74 6.08 17.95
CA ASN A 262 -13.20 7.42 17.59
C ASN A 262 -12.47 7.97 16.34
N GLY A 263 -12.64 7.35 15.18
CA GLY A 263 -12.03 7.87 13.96
C GLY A 263 -12.59 7.19 12.71
N ASN A 264 -12.70 7.94 11.62
CA ASN A 264 -13.15 7.43 10.33
C ASN A 264 -12.05 6.57 9.64
N PHE A 265 -11.54 5.56 10.35
CA PHE A 265 -10.54 4.64 9.79
C PHE A 265 -11.09 3.81 8.63
N GLU A 266 -12.40 3.53 8.63
CA GLU A 266 -13.06 2.76 7.57
C GLU A 266 -12.90 3.41 6.20
N CYS A 267 -13.06 4.74 6.09
CA CYS A 267 -12.85 5.47 4.85
C CYS A 267 -11.43 5.27 4.30
N TYR A 268 -10.41 5.34 5.16
CA TYR A 268 -9.02 5.19 4.76
C TYR A 268 -8.65 3.73 4.44
N ALA A 269 -9.18 2.77 5.20
CA ALA A 269 -9.07 1.34 4.89
C ALA A 269 -9.73 0.99 3.54
N GLU A 270 -10.88 1.61 3.22
CA GLU A 270 -11.55 1.43 1.93
C GLU A 270 -10.73 2.02 0.78
N LYS A 271 -10.16 3.22 0.96
CA LYS A 271 -9.23 3.83 -0.01
C LYS A 271 -8.02 2.91 -0.27
N TYR A 272 -7.39 2.40 0.79
CA TYR A 272 -6.27 1.47 0.69
C TYR A 272 -6.66 0.17 -0.03
N LEU A 273 -7.82 -0.40 0.31
CA LEU A 273 -8.35 -1.60 -0.33
C LEU A 273 -8.56 -1.39 -1.84
N LYS A 274 -9.09 -0.23 -2.26
CA LYS A 274 -9.25 0.12 -3.68
C LYS A 274 -7.89 0.14 -4.40
N ILE A 275 -6.88 0.75 -3.80
CA ILE A 275 -5.51 0.81 -4.34
C ILE A 275 -4.93 -0.60 -4.52
N ILE A 276 -4.97 -1.46 -3.50
CA ILE A 276 -4.43 -2.83 -3.62
C ILE A 276 -5.17 -3.62 -4.69
N LYS A 277 -6.51 -3.53 -4.76
CA LYS A 277 -7.30 -4.22 -5.80
C LYS A 277 -6.85 -3.80 -7.20
N ILE A 278 -6.65 -2.50 -7.41
CA ILE A 278 -6.15 -1.96 -8.67
C ILE A 278 -4.74 -2.50 -8.95
N TYR A 279 -3.83 -2.46 -7.99
CA TYR A 279 -2.46 -2.98 -8.20
C TYR A 279 -2.40 -4.49 -8.45
N GLN A 280 -3.25 -5.27 -7.77
CA GLN A 280 -3.21 -6.74 -7.83
C GLN A 280 -3.91 -7.32 -9.07
N ASN A 281 -4.99 -6.69 -9.54
CA ASN A 281 -5.79 -7.23 -10.64
C ASN A 281 -5.31 -6.83 -12.05
N ASN A 282 -4.29 -5.99 -12.16
CA ASN A 282 -3.84 -5.49 -13.45
C ASN A 282 -2.42 -5.96 -13.78
N ASP A 283 -2.19 -6.21 -15.07
CA ASP A 283 -0.87 -6.45 -15.64
C ASP A 283 -0.08 -5.13 -15.68
N GLN A 284 1.05 -5.09 -14.99
CA GLN A 284 1.89 -3.91 -14.87
C GLN A 284 2.49 -3.49 -16.21
N LYS A 285 2.77 -4.45 -17.11
CA LYS A 285 3.30 -4.17 -18.44
C LYS A 285 2.24 -3.46 -19.29
N LEU A 286 1.04 -4.04 -19.34
CA LEU A 286 -0.10 -3.47 -20.07
C LEU A 286 -0.47 -2.08 -19.53
N ILE A 287 -0.52 -1.90 -18.21
CA ILE A 287 -0.75 -0.59 -17.59
C ILE A 287 0.32 0.41 -18.03
N SER A 288 1.59 0.02 -17.97
CA SER A 288 2.69 0.92 -18.34
C SER A 288 2.54 1.39 -19.78
N GLU A 289 2.22 0.48 -20.71
CA GLU A 289 1.96 0.82 -22.11
C GLU A 289 0.76 1.77 -22.27
N GLN A 290 -0.34 1.54 -21.54
CA GLN A 290 -1.51 2.42 -21.54
C GLN A 290 -1.22 3.81 -20.95
N LEU A 291 -0.47 3.89 -19.85
CA LEU A 291 -0.05 5.15 -19.24
C LEU A 291 0.87 5.93 -20.16
N ILE A 292 1.87 5.27 -20.77
CA ILE A 292 2.77 5.90 -21.74
C ILE A 292 1.97 6.44 -22.92
N LYS A 293 1.09 5.63 -23.53
CA LYS A 293 0.23 6.07 -24.64
C LYS A 293 -0.65 7.25 -24.24
N GLY A 294 -1.25 7.23 -23.05
CA GLY A 294 -2.13 8.30 -22.59
C GLY A 294 -1.39 9.59 -22.20
N LEU A 295 -0.16 9.49 -21.70
CA LEU A 295 0.65 10.63 -21.27
C LEU A 295 1.40 11.30 -22.43
N PHE A 296 1.87 10.51 -23.41
CA PHE A 296 2.71 11.00 -24.50
C PHE A 296 1.98 11.09 -25.84
N GLY A 297 0.94 10.27 -26.06
CA GLY A 297 0.31 10.16 -27.39
C GLY A 297 1.33 9.72 -28.44
N GLU A 298 1.63 10.62 -29.38
CA GLU A 298 2.65 10.42 -30.42
C GLU A 298 4.00 11.11 -30.09
N SER A 299 4.04 11.92 -29.04
CA SER A 299 5.23 12.68 -28.64
C SER A 299 6.30 11.77 -28.01
N LYS A 300 7.57 12.04 -28.29
CA LYS A 300 8.70 11.32 -27.65
C LYS A 300 9.08 11.88 -26.28
N GLN A 301 8.66 13.11 -26.01
CA GLN A 301 8.98 13.86 -24.80
C GLN A 301 7.83 14.84 -24.50
N ILE A 302 7.63 15.15 -23.22
CA ILE A 302 6.59 16.08 -22.75
C ILE A 302 7.14 16.98 -21.64
N ASP A 303 6.64 18.21 -21.56
CA ASP A 303 6.94 19.11 -20.45
C ASP A 303 5.96 18.94 -19.26
N CYS A 304 6.17 19.71 -18.18
CA CYS A 304 5.33 19.64 -16.98
C CYS A 304 3.87 20.02 -17.27
N LYS A 305 3.63 21.03 -18.12
CA LYS A 305 2.28 21.51 -18.43
C LYS A 305 1.53 20.48 -19.24
N GLU A 306 2.17 19.89 -20.24
CA GLU A 306 1.63 18.80 -21.04
C GLU A 306 1.36 17.56 -20.19
N PHE A 307 2.26 17.21 -19.26
CA PHE A 307 2.03 16.11 -18.33
C PHE A 307 0.79 16.33 -17.46
N ILE A 308 0.63 17.53 -16.87
CA ILE A 308 -0.54 17.86 -16.05
C ILE A 308 -1.82 17.79 -16.89
N PHE A 309 -1.78 18.31 -18.12
CA PHE A 309 -2.90 18.27 -19.03
C PHE A 309 -3.28 16.82 -19.40
N ASN A 310 -2.31 16.01 -19.84
CA ASN A 310 -2.54 14.63 -20.28
C ASN A 310 -2.95 13.72 -19.13
N SER A 311 -2.31 13.86 -17.95
CA SER A 311 -2.68 13.09 -16.75
C SER A 311 -4.12 13.34 -16.28
N ASN A 312 -4.66 14.54 -16.51
CA ASN A 312 -6.06 14.85 -16.22
C ASN A 312 -7.05 14.27 -17.23
N ARG A 313 -6.60 13.93 -18.44
CA ARG A 313 -7.43 13.31 -19.50
C ARG A 313 -7.38 11.78 -19.48
N LEU A 314 -6.52 11.18 -18.67
CA LEU A 314 -6.47 9.74 -18.47
C LEU A 314 -7.80 9.23 -17.93
N GLU A 315 -8.17 8.01 -18.34
CA GLU A 315 -9.29 7.29 -17.73
C GLU A 315 -9.10 7.17 -16.22
N ASN A 316 -10.19 7.22 -15.46
CA ASN A 316 -10.16 7.21 -13.98
C ASN A 316 -9.29 6.07 -13.41
N LYS A 317 -9.35 4.87 -14.01
CA LYS A 317 -8.54 3.72 -13.59
C LYS A 317 -7.04 3.99 -13.75
N LEU A 318 -6.62 4.53 -14.89
CA LEU A 318 -5.22 4.86 -15.17
C LEU A 318 -4.76 6.02 -14.29
N LYS A 319 -5.60 7.03 -14.11
CA LYS A 319 -5.35 8.14 -13.19
C LYS A 319 -5.12 7.64 -11.77
N SER A 320 -5.99 6.75 -11.27
CA SER A 320 -5.81 6.13 -9.95
C SER A 320 -4.50 5.39 -9.83
N ILE A 321 -4.08 4.63 -10.87
CA ILE A 321 -2.80 3.91 -10.86
C ILE A 321 -1.61 4.88 -10.85
N LEU A 322 -1.67 5.90 -11.70
CA LEU A 322 -0.63 6.90 -11.87
C LEU A 322 -0.33 7.60 -10.53
N PHE A 323 -1.36 7.91 -9.75
CA PHE A 323 -1.23 8.61 -8.46
C PHE A 323 -1.17 7.71 -7.22
N VAL A 324 -1.09 6.37 -7.36
CA VAL A 324 -1.11 5.44 -6.21
C VAL A 324 -0.12 5.82 -5.11
N PHE A 325 1.11 6.17 -5.45
CA PHE A 325 2.13 6.48 -4.46
C PHE A 325 1.79 7.70 -3.62
N VAL A 326 1.30 8.76 -4.26
CA VAL A 326 0.89 9.99 -3.55
C VAL A 326 -0.27 9.67 -2.61
N GLU A 327 -1.24 8.90 -3.09
CA GLU A 327 -2.39 8.48 -2.29
C GLU A 327 -1.99 7.60 -1.09
N LEU A 328 -1.02 6.69 -1.25
CA LEU A 328 -0.53 5.86 -0.14
C LEU A 328 0.08 6.71 0.97
N VAL A 329 0.94 7.68 0.64
CA VAL A 329 1.57 8.56 1.63
C VAL A 329 0.52 9.43 2.34
N ARG A 330 -0.50 9.91 1.59
CA ARG A 330 -1.63 10.67 2.17
C ARG A 330 -2.46 9.82 3.12
N ILE A 331 -2.82 8.60 2.72
CA ILE A 331 -3.55 7.65 3.56
C ILE A 331 -2.78 7.37 4.85
N GLU A 332 -1.47 7.12 4.77
CA GLU A 332 -0.64 6.93 5.96
C GLU A 332 -0.65 8.16 6.86
N ASN A 333 -0.43 9.36 6.32
CA ASN A 333 -0.47 10.59 7.12
C ASN A 333 -1.81 10.74 7.86
N GLN A 334 -2.93 10.46 7.19
CA GLN A 334 -4.27 10.54 7.81
C GLN A 334 -4.48 9.48 8.89
N ILE A 335 -4.05 8.23 8.63
CA ILE A 335 -4.15 7.15 9.62
C ILE A 335 -3.28 7.46 10.84
N ILE A 336 -2.05 7.96 10.65
CA ILE A 336 -1.15 8.37 11.73
C ILE A 336 -1.78 9.51 12.55
N GLN A 337 -2.42 10.48 11.89
CA GLN A 337 -3.12 11.57 12.58
C GLN A 337 -4.22 11.03 13.50
N ILE A 338 -5.07 10.14 12.98
CA ILE A 338 -6.14 9.52 13.77
C ILE A 338 -5.56 8.74 14.96
N VAL A 339 -4.47 7.99 14.77
CA VAL A 339 -3.83 7.22 15.84
C VAL A 339 -3.22 8.12 16.92
N ILE A 340 -2.64 9.27 16.55
CA ILE A 340 -2.06 10.20 17.52
C ILE A 340 -3.15 10.95 18.29
N GLU A 341 -4.23 11.34 17.62
CA GLU A 341 -5.38 12.02 18.24
C GLU A 341 -6.19 11.07 19.14
N ASN A 342 -6.39 9.82 18.70
CA ASN A 342 -7.02 8.77 19.48
C ASN A 342 -6.00 8.06 20.36
N LYS A 343 -5.85 8.56 21.58
CA LYS A 343 -5.07 7.91 22.65
C LYS A 343 -5.26 6.38 22.62
N ILE A 344 -4.16 5.65 22.73
CA ILE A 344 -4.14 4.19 22.84
C ILE A 344 -5.10 3.78 23.98
N SER A 345 -6.08 2.95 23.64
CA SER A 345 -7.06 2.42 24.60
C SER A 345 -6.44 1.28 25.38
N GLU A 346 -6.57 1.31 26.71
CA GLU A 346 -6.13 0.20 27.57
C GLU A 346 -7.08 -1.01 27.50
N GLU A 347 -8.32 -0.81 27.05
CA GLU A 347 -9.33 -1.87 26.94
C GLU A 347 -9.48 -2.39 25.50
N PRO A 348 -9.59 -3.73 25.32
CA PRO A 348 -9.77 -4.34 24.01
C PRO A 348 -11.16 -4.04 23.44
N GLN A 349 -11.23 -3.23 22.39
CA GLN A 349 -12.46 -2.95 21.65
C GLN A 349 -12.69 -3.97 20.50
N LYS A 350 -13.95 -4.17 20.08
CA LYS A 350 -14.25 -4.96 18.87
C LYS A 350 -13.64 -4.25 17.66
N ASN A 351 -12.95 -4.98 16.77
CA ASN A 351 -12.26 -4.41 15.61
C ASN A 351 -13.27 -4.15 14.47
N PRO A 352 -13.68 -2.88 14.19
CA PRO A 352 -14.58 -2.58 13.08
C PRO A 352 -13.94 -2.86 11.71
N LEU A 353 -12.61 -2.94 11.65
CA LEU A 353 -11.85 -3.18 10.42
C LEU A 353 -11.50 -4.64 10.16
N GLU A 354 -11.98 -5.58 10.98
CA GLU A 354 -11.73 -7.02 10.76
C GLU A 354 -12.16 -7.47 9.36
N TYR A 355 -13.25 -6.88 8.85
CA TYR A 355 -13.72 -7.07 7.47
C TYR A 355 -12.66 -6.64 6.44
N TYR A 356 -12.05 -5.46 6.61
CA TYR A 356 -11.03 -4.93 5.69
C TYR A 356 -9.73 -5.75 5.78
N ALA A 357 -9.29 -6.12 6.98
CA ALA A 357 -8.12 -6.97 7.19
C ALA A 357 -8.27 -8.31 6.41
N LYS A 358 -9.39 -9.01 6.61
CA LYS A 358 -9.71 -10.26 5.90
C LYS A 358 -9.75 -10.08 4.37
N LEU A 359 -10.27 -8.96 3.89
CA LEU A 359 -10.32 -8.67 2.46
C LEU A 359 -8.93 -8.37 1.87
N ILE A 360 -8.10 -7.58 2.55
CA ILE A 360 -6.73 -7.27 2.15
C ILE A 360 -5.92 -8.56 2.05
N GLU A 361 -5.99 -9.41 3.08
CA GLU A 361 -5.32 -10.71 3.11
C GLU A 361 -5.78 -11.60 1.93
N LYS A 362 -7.09 -11.67 1.67
CA LYS A 362 -7.64 -12.44 0.55
C LYS A 362 -7.14 -11.94 -0.81
N ILE A 363 -6.95 -10.62 -0.97
CA ILE A 363 -6.45 -10.03 -2.21
C ILE A 363 -4.95 -10.29 -2.38
N LYS A 364 -4.13 -10.14 -1.32
CA LYS A 364 -2.69 -10.46 -1.36
C LYS A 364 -2.43 -11.93 -1.67
N ASN A 365 -3.28 -12.82 -1.16
CA ASN A 365 -3.21 -14.26 -1.41
C ASN A 365 -3.76 -14.70 -2.79
N LYS A 366 -4.26 -13.79 -3.62
CA LYS A 366 -4.54 -14.10 -5.03
C LYS A 366 -3.23 -14.15 -5.82
N CYS A 367 -2.73 -15.38 -6.03
CA CYS A 367 -1.67 -15.69 -7.02
C CYS A 367 -2.02 -15.03 -8.37
N LYS A 368 -1.24 -14.04 -8.82
CA LYS A 368 -1.40 -13.38 -10.14
C LYS A 368 -1.19 -14.38 -11.28
N SER A 369 -0.27 -15.31 -11.07
CA SER A 369 0.18 -16.33 -12.01
C SER A 369 -0.62 -17.62 -11.87
N LYS A 370 -1.96 -17.56 -11.95
CA LYS A 370 -2.83 -18.76 -11.83
C LYS A 370 -2.43 -19.91 -12.78
N GLU A 371 -1.72 -19.60 -13.85
CA GLU A 371 -1.33 -20.51 -14.92
C GLU A 371 0.19 -20.74 -15.01
N ASP A 372 0.99 -20.09 -14.17
CA ASP A 372 2.45 -20.24 -14.21
C ASP A 372 2.88 -21.46 -13.39
N GLU A 373 3.31 -22.51 -14.09
CA GLU A 373 3.78 -23.76 -13.49
C GLU A 373 4.99 -23.56 -12.57
N TYR A 374 5.71 -22.45 -12.67
CA TYR A 374 6.86 -22.13 -11.83
C TYR A 374 6.51 -21.28 -10.59
N CYS A 375 5.24 -20.89 -10.42
CA CYS A 375 4.84 -20.11 -9.26
C CYS A 375 4.88 -20.93 -7.95
N ASN A 376 5.52 -20.36 -6.92
CA ASN A 376 5.76 -20.98 -5.62
C ASN A 376 4.95 -20.37 -4.46
N CYS A 377 3.92 -19.56 -4.73
CA CYS A 377 3.10 -19.02 -3.64
C CYS A 377 2.23 -20.12 -2.98
N LYS A 378 1.83 -19.91 -1.71
CA LYS A 378 1.06 -20.90 -0.90
C LYS A 378 -0.18 -21.43 -1.62
N ARG A 379 -0.94 -20.57 -2.31
CA ARG A 379 -2.12 -20.96 -3.08
C ARG A 379 -1.78 -21.86 -4.28
N CYS A 380 -0.81 -21.43 -5.08
CA CYS A 380 -0.37 -22.16 -6.27
C CYS A 380 0.29 -23.51 -5.88
N GLN A 381 0.99 -23.58 -4.74
CA GLN A 381 1.43 -24.83 -4.12
C GLN A 381 0.27 -25.74 -3.66
N CYS A 382 -0.76 -25.20 -2.99
CA CYS A 382 -1.94 -25.99 -2.60
C CYS A 382 -2.66 -26.56 -3.82
N VAL A 383 -2.80 -25.80 -4.91
CA VAL A 383 -3.38 -26.28 -6.17
C VAL A 383 -2.54 -27.41 -6.76
N LYS A 384 -1.20 -27.27 -6.81
CA LYS A 384 -0.29 -28.35 -7.26
C LYS A 384 -0.49 -29.62 -6.43
N ARG A 385 -0.44 -29.53 -5.09
CA ARG A 385 -0.67 -30.66 -4.18
C ARG A 385 -2.02 -31.35 -4.43
N ASN A 386 -3.10 -30.58 -4.60
CA ASN A 386 -4.42 -31.13 -4.87
C ASN A 386 -4.48 -31.83 -6.24
N ARG A 387 -3.82 -31.26 -7.25
CA ARG A 387 -3.77 -31.82 -8.60
C ARG A 387 -2.99 -33.13 -8.63
N ASP A 388 -1.87 -33.20 -7.91
CA ASP A 388 -1.07 -34.41 -7.76
C ASP A 388 -1.83 -35.50 -6.99
N SER A 389 -2.51 -35.13 -5.90
CA SER A 389 -3.37 -36.04 -5.15
C SER A 389 -4.50 -36.61 -6.00
N ALA A 390 -5.14 -35.79 -6.85
CA ALA A 390 -6.17 -36.25 -7.79
C ALA A 390 -5.61 -37.21 -8.84
N ARG A 391 -4.42 -36.93 -9.40
CA ARG A 391 -3.75 -37.82 -10.37
C ARG A 391 -3.39 -39.16 -9.74
N GLU A 392 -2.81 -39.15 -8.54
CA GLU A 392 -2.46 -40.33 -7.75
C GLU A 392 -3.71 -41.18 -7.47
N SER A 393 -4.81 -40.55 -7.04
CA SER A 393 -6.09 -41.21 -6.79
C SER A 393 -6.65 -41.88 -8.06
N GLN A 394 -6.64 -41.18 -9.19
CA GLN A 394 -7.07 -41.74 -10.47
C GLN A 394 -6.18 -42.89 -10.96
N LYS A 395 -4.86 -42.83 -10.70
CA LYS A 395 -3.94 -43.91 -11.02
C LYS A 395 -4.27 -45.16 -10.20
N ARG A 396 -4.43 -45.04 -8.89
CA ARG A 396 -4.84 -46.15 -8.01
C ARG A 396 -6.17 -46.76 -8.41
N LYS A 397 -7.15 -45.92 -8.81
CA LYS A 397 -8.44 -46.40 -9.31
C LYS A 397 -8.29 -47.23 -10.59
N ARG A 398 -7.42 -46.81 -11.53
CA ARG A 398 -7.12 -47.57 -12.75
C ARG A 398 -6.44 -48.91 -12.44
N GLU A 399 -5.43 -48.90 -11.58
CA GLU A 399 -4.72 -50.12 -11.16
C GLU A 399 -5.66 -51.11 -10.45
N ALA A 400 -6.62 -50.62 -9.65
CA ALA A 400 -7.64 -51.47 -9.04
C ALA A 400 -8.59 -52.09 -10.08
N LEU A 401 -9.04 -51.30 -11.07
CA LEU A 401 -9.90 -51.79 -12.14
C LEU A 401 -9.20 -52.81 -13.03
N GLU A 402 -7.90 -52.65 -13.30
CA GLU A 402 -7.09 -53.64 -14.03
C GLU A 402 -7.00 -54.98 -13.30
N LYS A 403 -7.03 -54.99 -11.96
CA LYS A 403 -7.04 -56.22 -11.16
C LYS A 403 -8.43 -56.87 -11.08
N ILE A 404 -9.50 -56.07 -11.05
CA ILE A 404 -10.88 -56.57 -10.93
C ILE A 404 -11.39 -57.15 -12.26
N GLY A 405 -11.02 -56.57 -13.40
CA GLY A 405 -11.50 -56.99 -14.72
C GLY A 405 -11.27 -58.47 -15.05
N PRO A 406 -10.07 -59.05 -14.82
CA PRO A 406 -9.82 -60.48 -15.00
C PRO A 406 -10.66 -61.37 -14.07
N LEU A 407 -10.86 -60.94 -12.82
CA LEU A 407 -11.64 -61.69 -11.84
C LEU A 407 -13.13 -61.73 -12.20
N GLN A 408 -13.71 -60.62 -12.69
CA GLN A 408 -15.08 -60.61 -13.21
C GLN A 408 -15.26 -61.56 -14.39
N LYS A 409 -14.30 -61.59 -15.32
CA LYS A 409 -14.33 -62.52 -16.47
C LYS A 409 -14.24 -63.99 -16.04
N GLU A 410 -13.46 -64.31 -15.01
CA GLU A 410 -13.38 -65.66 -14.46
C GLU A 410 -14.67 -66.04 -13.72
N CYS A 411 -15.28 -65.14 -12.94
CA CYS A 411 -16.59 -65.37 -12.33
C CYS A 411 -17.67 -65.64 -13.37
N GLU A 412 -17.77 -64.84 -14.43
CA GLU A 412 -18.75 -65.06 -15.51
C GLU A 412 -18.55 -66.42 -16.22
N LYS A 413 -17.31 -66.87 -16.38
CA LYS A 413 -17.03 -68.21 -16.94
C LYS A 413 -17.50 -69.32 -16.00
N ILE A 414 -17.26 -69.16 -14.71
CA ILE A 414 -17.68 -70.13 -13.69
C ILE A 414 -19.20 -70.20 -13.64
N GLU A 415 -19.90 -69.06 -13.60
CA GLU A 415 -21.37 -69.00 -13.60
C GLU A 415 -21.98 -69.70 -14.81
N LYS A 416 -21.47 -69.42 -16.02
CA LYS A 416 -21.93 -70.12 -17.24
C LYS A 416 -21.70 -71.63 -17.17
N LYS A 417 -20.59 -72.05 -16.55
CA LYS A 417 -20.28 -73.47 -16.38
C LYS A 417 -21.21 -74.13 -15.35
N VAL A 418 -21.54 -73.44 -14.27
CA VAL A 418 -22.52 -73.89 -13.28
C VAL A 418 -23.89 -74.06 -13.93
N GLN A 419 -24.39 -73.03 -14.64
CA GLN A 419 -25.68 -73.10 -15.34
C GLN A 419 -25.74 -74.25 -16.34
N PHE A 420 -24.66 -74.48 -17.10
CA PHE A 420 -24.58 -75.61 -18.02
C PHE A 420 -24.64 -76.95 -17.28
N LEU A 421 -23.91 -77.10 -16.18
CA LEU A 421 -23.91 -78.33 -15.37
C LEU A 421 -25.27 -78.58 -14.70
N GLU A 422 -25.94 -77.54 -14.20
CA GLU A 422 -27.30 -77.62 -13.66
C GLU A 422 -28.31 -78.08 -14.71
N PHE A 423 -28.19 -77.55 -15.93
CA PHE A 423 -29.00 -77.99 -17.06
C PHE A 423 -28.75 -79.47 -17.39
N GLN A 424 -27.49 -79.90 -17.47
CA GLN A 424 -27.14 -81.30 -17.71
C GLN A 424 -27.64 -82.22 -16.58
N ASN A 425 -27.53 -81.79 -15.34
CA ASN A 425 -28.00 -82.54 -14.18
C ASN A 425 -29.53 -82.68 -14.20
N THR A 426 -30.25 -81.62 -14.58
CA THR A 426 -31.71 -81.67 -14.78
C THR A 426 -32.10 -82.68 -15.86
N LYS A 427 -31.35 -82.70 -16.97
CA LYS A 427 -31.56 -83.68 -18.04
C LYS A 427 -31.23 -85.12 -17.61
N LEU A 428 -30.16 -85.32 -16.85
CA LEU A 428 -29.81 -86.62 -16.29
C LEU A 428 -30.87 -87.12 -15.30
N LYS A 429 -31.38 -86.22 -14.44
CA LYS A 429 -32.50 -86.52 -13.54
C LYS A 429 -33.74 -86.92 -14.33
N SER A 430 -34.10 -86.20 -15.39
CA SER A 430 -35.27 -86.55 -16.20
C SER A 430 -35.12 -87.92 -16.86
N VAL A 431 -33.95 -88.22 -17.43
CA VAL A 431 -33.64 -89.54 -18.02
C VAL A 431 -33.67 -90.64 -16.96
N LEU A 432 -33.13 -90.38 -15.76
CA LEU A 432 -33.19 -91.31 -14.64
C LEU A 432 -34.64 -91.59 -14.23
N PHE A 433 -35.46 -90.55 -14.09
CA PHE A 433 -36.88 -90.71 -13.76
C PHE A 433 -37.67 -91.44 -14.85
N GLU A 434 -37.35 -91.23 -16.13
CA GLU A 434 -37.94 -92.01 -17.22
C GLU A 434 -37.50 -93.48 -17.20
N ALA A 435 -36.22 -93.75 -16.95
CA ALA A 435 -35.72 -95.12 -16.82
C ALA A 435 -36.36 -95.85 -15.63
N LEU A 436 -36.60 -95.15 -14.51
CA LEU A 436 -37.28 -95.70 -13.34
C LEU A 436 -38.77 -95.98 -13.56
N LYS A 437 -39.41 -95.39 -14.59
CA LYS A 437 -40.79 -95.71 -15.01
C LYS A 437 -40.88 -96.96 -15.88
N ASN A 438 -39.77 -97.67 -16.10
CA ASN A 438 -39.80 -98.96 -16.77
C ASN A 438 -40.55 -99.98 -15.89
N PRO A 439 -41.59 -100.67 -16.40
CA PRO A 439 -42.46 -101.52 -15.61
C PRO A 439 -41.73 -102.68 -14.91
N VAL A 440 -40.60 -103.14 -15.47
CA VAL A 440 -39.76 -104.16 -14.83
C VAL A 440 -39.06 -103.60 -13.58
N ILE A 441 -38.52 -102.39 -13.67
CA ILE A 441 -37.82 -101.71 -12.56
C ILE A 441 -38.81 -101.25 -11.50
N GLU A 442 -39.98 -100.75 -11.91
CA GLU A 442 -41.04 -100.31 -10.99
C GLU A 442 -41.58 -101.48 -10.14
N SER A 443 -41.64 -102.69 -10.71
CA SER A 443 -42.01 -103.91 -9.98
C SER A 443 -40.95 -104.34 -8.96
N ILE A 444 -39.66 -104.18 -9.28
CA ILE A 444 -38.54 -104.48 -8.38
C ILE A 444 -38.52 -103.50 -7.21
N ILE A 445 -38.69 -102.20 -7.48
CA ILE A 445 -38.72 -101.16 -6.43
C ILE A 445 -39.94 -101.33 -5.50
N LYS A 446 -41.13 -101.66 -6.03
CA LYS A 446 -42.33 -101.92 -5.23
C LYS A 446 -42.22 -103.19 -4.38
N ASN A 447 -41.57 -104.24 -4.88
CA ASN A 447 -41.43 -105.50 -4.15
C ASN A 447 -40.29 -105.49 -3.12
N ASP A 448 -39.15 -104.86 -3.41
CA ASP A 448 -37.95 -104.95 -2.54
C ASP A 448 -37.78 -103.76 -1.57
N TYR A 449 -38.42 -102.60 -1.81
CA TYR A 449 -38.16 -101.36 -1.05
C TYR A 449 -39.39 -100.69 -0.41
N SER A 450 -40.54 -101.36 -0.37
CA SER A 450 -41.78 -100.83 0.24
C SER A 450 -41.60 -100.32 1.68
N ASN A 451 -40.70 -100.93 2.47
CA ASN A 451 -40.46 -100.54 3.87
C ASN A 451 -39.42 -99.42 4.04
N THR A 452 -38.63 -99.11 3.01
CA THR A 452 -37.56 -98.09 3.09
C THR A 452 -38.00 -96.76 2.47
N LEU A 453 -38.92 -96.78 1.50
CA LEU A 453 -39.44 -95.58 0.84
C LEU A 453 -40.27 -94.68 1.79
N SER A 454 -40.92 -95.26 2.80
CA SER A 454 -41.66 -94.53 3.84
C SER A 454 -40.75 -93.68 4.74
N ASN A 455 -39.48 -94.04 4.90
CA ASN A 455 -38.51 -93.25 5.66
C ASN A 455 -37.88 -92.08 4.87
N PHE A 456 -37.89 -92.13 3.53
CA PHE A 456 -37.28 -91.09 2.71
C PHE A 456 -38.12 -89.80 2.63
N ASN A 457 -39.45 -89.92 2.71
CA ASN A 457 -40.36 -88.77 2.75
C ASN A 457 -40.28 -87.96 4.05
N ILE A 458 -39.69 -88.51 5.12
CA ILE A 458 -39.48 -87.80 6.39
C ILE A 458 -38.23 -86.89 6.32
N ILE A 459 -37.20 -87.29 5.56
CA ILE A 459 -35.93 -86.56 5.47
C ILE A 459 -36.00 -85.39 4.48
N SER A 460 -36.82 -85.49 3.43
CA SER A 460 -37.02 -84.40 2.47
C SER A 460 -37.73 -83.17 3.05
N ASN A 461 -38.55 -83.34 4.10
CA ASN A 461 -39.23 -82.23 4.77
C ASN A 461 -38.35 -81.48 5.78
N GLN A 462 -37.24 -82.05 6.26
CA GLN A 462 -36.31 -81.36 7.17
C GLN A 462 -35.30 -80.46 6.44
N SER A 463 -35.11 -80.67 5.14
CA SER A 463 -34.12 -79.92 4.34
C SER A 463 -34.65 -78.58 3.80
N GLN A 464 -35.97 -78.34 3.84
CA GLN A 464 -36.56 -77.07 3.42
C GLN A 464 -36.48 -75.98 4.49
N ASP A 465 -36.46 -76.34 5.77
CA ASP A 465 -36.34 -75.36 6.87
C ASP A 465 -34.92 -74.80 7.02
N SER A 466 -33.90 -75.51 6.52
CA SER A 466 -32.50 -75.10 6.64
C SER A 466 -32.07 -74.04 5.61
N GLN A 467 -32.80 -73.87 4.50
CA GLN A 467 -32.48 -72.88 3.47
C GLN A 467 -33.09 -71.49 3.75
N GLN A 468 -34.14 -71.38 4.58
CA GLN A 468 -34.68 -70.08 5.01
C GLN A 468 -33.81 -69.36 6.05
N SER A 469 -32.97 -70.08 6.81
CA SER A 469 -32.12 -69.48 7.84
C SER A 469 -30.87 -68.79 7.28
N GLN A 470 -30.36 -69.21 6.11
CA GLN A 470 -29.18 -68.59 5.48
C GLN A 470 -29.49 -67.30 4.72
N SER A 471 -30.69 -67.14 4.16
CA SER A 471 -31.11 -65.89 3.49
C SER A 471 -31.32 -64.72 4.46
N TYR A 472 -31.62 -65.00 5.74
CA TYR A 472 -31.79 -63.96 6.76
C TYR A 472 -30.45 -63.41 7.30
N GLN A 473 -29.39 -64.23 7.34
CA GLN A 473 -28.07 -63.77 7.82
C GLN A 473 -27.31 -62.92 6.78
N ILE A 474 -27.54 -63.16 5.48
CA ILE A 474 -26.88 -62.37 4.42
C ILE A 474 -27.46 -60.94 4.37
N ASN A 475 -28.77 -60.77 4.56
CA ASN A 475 -29.41 -59.44 4.58
C ASN A 475 -29.05 -58.60 5.82
N GLN A 476 -28.65 -59.20 6.95
CA GLN A 476 -28.20 -58.45 8.12
C GLN A 476 -26.77 -57.90 7.96
N MET A 477 -25.87 -58.62 7.27
CA MET A 477 -24.51 -58.11 7.03
C MET A 477 -24.46 -56.95 6.03
N GLU A 478 -25.41 -56.87 5.08
CA GLU A 478 -25.47 -55.74 4.13
C GLU A 478 -26.01 -54.45 4.78
N GLN A 479 -26.82 -54.53 5.84
CA GLN A 479 -27.27 -53.36 6.59
C GLN A 479 -26.19 -52.78 7.51
N ASP A 480 -25.35 -53.62 8.14
CA ASP A 480 -24.29 -53.15 9.05
C ASP A 480 -23.08 -52.52 8.33
N GLN A 481 -22.96 -52.65 7.00
CA GLN A 481 -21.89 -52.00 6.21
C GLN A 481 -22.29 -50.65 5.59
N SER A 482 -23.53 -50.18 5.81
CA SER A 482 -24.07 -48.95 5.21
C SER A 482 -24.41 -47.84 6.21
N LEU A 483 -23.91 -47.93 7.46
CA LEU A 483 -23.95 -46.87 8.48
C LEU A 483 -22.60 -46.16 8.65
#